data_AF-A0A1I8C839-F1
#
_entry.id   AF-A0A1I8C839-F1
#
_cell.length_a   1.000
_cell.length_b   1.000
_cell.length_c   1.000
_cell.angle_alpha   90.00
_cell.angle_beta   90.00
_cell.angle_gamma   90.00
#
_symmetry.space_group_name_H-M   'P 1'
#
loop_
_entity.id
_entity.type
_entity.pdbx_description
1 polymer ?
#
loop_
_entity_poly.entity_id
_entity_poly.type
_entity_poly.pdbx_seq_one_letter_code
_entity_poly.pdbx_strand_id
1 'polypeptide(L)'
;MISNDLTTRLYVSPPTVASECEEIFEITVYDKDNNANGHQEIITAIKPSTIDLTEKSEIGSSTDSRQMPMYRLGSIHIKPDNLTAYGHFVHYVPSVLEWVTGKTQFYASAKDCHIEFYTDSNGIDPDLIKVDENILSTHNYKFNDMNYFKRQYGHFIMSVPGYGLHTFENNGTYVLYVVCENAQGPNTAADYLAGFNQRKVHN
;
A
#
# COMPACT_ATOMS: atom_id res chain seq x y z
N MET A 1 5.37 3.59 0.12
CA MET A 1 5.51 2.99 -1.23
C MET A 1 4.17 2.39 -1.58
N ILE A 2 3.76 2.50 -2.83
CA ILE A 2 2.47 1.96 -3.30
C ILE A 2 2.54 1.75 -4.83
N SER A 3 1.88 0.70 -5.32
CA SER A 3 1.71 0.36 -6.75
C SER A 3 0.40 0.95 -7.30
N ASN A 4 0.34 1.16 -8.62
CA ASN A 4 -0.88 1.60 -9.30
C ASN A 4 -1.89 0.48 -9.61
N ASP A 5 -1.59 -0.78 -9.25
CA ASP A 5 -2.48 -1.92 -9.51
C ASP A 5 -3.90 -1.71 -8.97
N LEU A 6 -3.97 -1.19 -7.74
CA LEU A 6 -5.21 -0.95 -7.00
C LEU A 6 -5.29 0.48 -6.47
N THR A 7 -4.32 1.34 -6.82
CA THR A 7 -4.25 2.74 -6.37
C THR A 7 -4.19 3.68 -7.56
N THR A 8 -5.05 4.70 -7.58
CA THR A 8 -5.04 5.74 -8.62
C THR A 8 -4.35 7.00 -8.15
N ARG A 9 -4.44 7.33 -6.86
CA ARG A 9 -3.91 8.57 -6.30
C ARG A 9 -3.62 8.44 -4.81
N LEU A 10 -2.71 9.26 -4.33
CA LEU A 10 -2.48 9.49 -2.90
C LEU A 10 -2.90 10.89 -2.51
N TYR A 11 -3.46 11.01 -1.32
CA TYR A 11 -3.69 12.25 -0.60
C TYR A 11 -2.69 12.32 0.55
N VAL A 12 -1.95 13.42 0.62
CA VAL A 12 -0.93 13.67 1.64
C VAL A 12 -1.33 14.89 2.44
N SER A 13 -1.33 14.76 3.76
CA SER A 13 -1.56 15.89 4.66
C SER A 13 -0.27 16.29 5.36
N PRO A 14 -0.10 17.58 5.74
CA PRO A 14 1.04 18.02 6.52
C PRO A 14 1.07 17.33 7.89
N PRO A 15 2.24 17.24 8.54
CA PRO A 15 2.34 16.68 9.87
C PRO A 15 1.59 17.55 10.90
N THR A 16 1.16 16.92 11.99
CA THR A 16 0.61 17.66 13.13
C THR A 16 1.74 18.32 13.92
N VAL A 17 1.85 19.64 13.78
CA VAL A 17 2.78 20.49 14.54
C VAL A 17 2.00 21.56 15.31
N ALA A 18 2.63 22.13 16.36
CA ALA A 18 2.08 23.31 17.00
C ALA A 18 2.10 24.46 15.98
N SER A 19 0.93 25.03 15.67
CA SER A 19 0.71 25.95 14.55
C SER A 19 1.60 27.20 14.60
N GLU A 20 2.70 27.20 13.85
CA GLU A 20 3.25 28.41 13.26
C GLU A 20 2.74 28.42 11.81
N CYS A 21 1.70 29.23 11.52
CA CYS A 21 0.86 29.18 10.31
C CYS A 21 1.61 29.28 8.95
N GLU A 22 2.95 29.36 8.95
CA GLU A 22 3.82 29.56 7.79
C GLU A 22 4.80 28.38 7.56
N GLU A 23 4.67 27.25 8.27
CA GLU A 23 5.53 26.09 8.03
C GLU A 23 5.29 25.48 6.63
N ILE A 24 6.37 25.43 5.84
CA ILE A 24 6.43 24.74 4.55
C ILE A 24 6.94 23.33 4.82
N PHE A 25 6.12 22.32 4.51
CA PHE A 25 6.54 20.93 4.59
C PHE A 25 6.83 20.37 3.22
N GLU A 26 7.81 19.48 3.13
CA GLU A 26 8.23 18.87 1.88
C GLU A 26 8.21 17.35 1.99
N ILE A 27 7.79 16.71 0.91
CA ILE A 27 7.94 15.27 0.69
C ILE A 27 8.74 15.06 -0.59
N THR A 28 9.68 14.12 -0.57
CA THR A 28 10.36 13.65 -1.77
C THR A 28 9.59 12.45 -2.30
N VAL A 29 9.16 12.55 -3.56
CA VAL A 29 8.44 11.49 -4.27
C VAL A 29 9.38 10.86 -5.28
N TYR A 30 9.40 9.53 -5.31
CA TYR A 30 10.22 8.72 -6.19
C TYR A 30 9.32 7.89 -7.08
N ASP A 31 9.76 7.62 -8.30
CA ASP A 31 9.12 6.64 -9.18
C ASP A 31 10.18 5.70 -9.73
N LYS A 32 9.75 4.78 -10.60
CA LYS A 32 10.62 3.75 -11.16
C LYS A 32 11.77 4.32 -12.01
N ASP A 33 11.53 5.45 -12.68
CA ASP A 33 12.51 6.09 -13.56
C ASP A 33 13.43 7.05 -12.80
N ASN A 34 12.98 7.59 -11.67
CA ASN A 34 13.73 8.47 -10.77
C ASN A 34 13.70 7.96 -9.31
N ASN A 35 14.24 6.77 -9.09
CA ASN A 35 14.28 6.14 -7.77
C ASN A 35 15.45 6.59 -6.87
N ALA A 36 16.42 7.34 -7.43
CA ALA A 36 17.62 7.78 -6.72
C ALA A 36 17.50 9.19 -6.14
N ASN A 37 16.96 10.14 -6.91
CA ASN A 37 16.88 11.54 -6.51
C ASN A 37 15.46 11.95 -6.12
N GLY A 38 14.46 11.38 -6.79
CA GLY A 38 13.06 11.78 -6.65
C GLY A 38 12.82 13.22 -7.11
N HIS A 39 11.61 13.72 -6.86
CA HIS A 39 11.24 15.13 -6.99
C HIS A 39 10.60 15.61 -5.68
N GLN A 40 10.82 16.88 -5.34
CA GLN A 40 10.23 17.48 -4.14
C GLN A 40 8.82 17.98 -4.43
N GLU A 41 7.90 17.70 -3.52
CA GLU A 41 6.56 18.27 -3.50
C GLU A 41 6.32 19.01 -2.19
N ILE A 42 5.75 20.21 -2.33
CA ILE A 42 5.37 21.04 -1.18
C ILE A 42 4.00 20.57 -0.67
N ILE A 43 3.94 20.28 0.62
CA ILE A 43 2.75 19.88 1.36
C ILE A 43 2.29 21.05 2.22
N THR A 44 1.09 21.54 1.98
CA THR A 44 0.51 22.67 2.73
C THR A 44 -0.84 22.32 3.32
N ALA A 45 -1.23 23.00 4.39
CA ALA A 45 -2.55 22.84 4.99
C ALA A 45 -3.69 23.50 4.18
N ILE A 46 -3.34 24.36 3.22
CA ILE A 46 -4.29 25.25 2.52
C ILE A 46 -4.96 24.51 1.35
N LYS A 47 -4.29 23.54 0.74
CA LYS A 47 -4.82 22.74 -0.37
C LYS A 47 -4.52 21.26 -0.17
N PRO A 48 -5.38 20.35 -0.67
CA PRO A 48 -5.04 18.94 -0.73
C PRO A 48 -3.78 18.75 -1.58
N SER A 49 -2.75 18.12 -1.01
CA SER A 49 -1.60 17.66 -1.79
C SER A 49 -1.89 16.25 -2.29
N THR A 50 -1.77 16.07 -3.60
CA THR A 50 -2.08 14.81 -4.27
C THR A 50 -0.94 14.34 -5.14
N ILE A 51 -0.64 13.04 -5.06
CA ILE A 51 0.32 12.38 -5.95
C ILE A 51 -0.46 11.42 -6.85
N ASP A 52 -0.42 11.64 -8.16
CA ASP A 52 -1.15 10.83 -9.15
C ASP A 52 -0.32 9.61 -9.58
N LEU A 53 -0.98 8.45 -9.71
CA LEU A 53 -0.38 7.18 -10.12
C LEU A 53 -0.89 6.67 -11.48
N THR A 54 -1.77 7.41 -12.16
CA THR A 54 -2.34 6.98 -13.46
C THR A 54 -1.28 6.68 -14.52
N GLU A 55 -0.20 7.48 -14.56
CA GLU A 55 0.92 7.31 -15.50
C GLU A 55 2.16 6.63 -14.87
N LYS A 56 2.09 6.25 -13.59
CA LYS A 56 3.23 5.71 -12.85
C LYS A 56 2.90 4.30 -12.35
N SER A 57 3.71 3.31 -12.72
CA SER A 57 3.49 1.93 -12.24
C SER A 57 3.57 1.79 -10.72
N GLU A 58 4.39 2.60 -10.09
CA GLU A 58 4.66 2.57 -8.65
C GLU A 58 5.32 3.87 -8.21
N ILE A 59 5.18 4.18 -6.92
CA ILE A 59 5.92 5.28 -6.31
C ILE A 59 6.45 4.93 -4.90
N GLY A 60 7.54 5.59 -4.54
CA GLY A 60 8.04 5.72 -3.18
C GLY A 60 7.90 7.17 -2.69
N SER A 61 7.85 7.38 -1.39
CA SER A 61 7.89 8.72 -0.82
C SER A 61 8.64 8.71 0.51
N SER A 62 9.36 9.80 0.80
CA SER A 62 10.07 10.02 2.05
C SER A 62 9.95 11.48 2.48
N THR A 63 10.02 11.73 3.78
CA THR A 63 10.09 13.08 4.32
C THR A 63 10.93 13.07 5.59
N ASP A 64 11.70 14.15 5.77
CA ASP A 64 12.39 14.47 7.02
C ASP A 64 11.53 15.35 7.93
N SER A 65 10.41 15.86 7.40
CA SER A 65 9.35 16.42 8.23
C SER A 65 8.72 15.28 9.04
N ARG A 66 8.08 15.60 10.17
CA ARG A 66 7.39 14.60 11.02
C ARG A 66 6.38 13.75 10.21
N GLN A 67 5.73 12.78 10.87
CA GLN A 67 4.76 11.90 10.20
C GLN A 67 3.75 12.68 9.34
N MET A 68 3.86 12.50 8.02
CA MET A 68 2.87 12.96 7.07
C MET A 68 1.89 11.83 6.81
N PRO A 69 0.64 11.92 7.30
CA PRO A 69 -0.34 10.89 7.03
C PRO A 69 -0.70 10.89 5.54
N MET A 70 -0.77 9.70 4.98
CA MET A 70 -1.02 9.46 3.58
C MET A 70 -2.21 8.51 3.43
N TYR A 71 -3.10 8.82 2.51
CA TYR A 71 -4.25 7.98 2.18
C TYR A 71 -4.24 7.67 0.69
N ARG A 72 -4.48 6.42 0.32
CA ARG A 72 -4.69 6.01 -1.07
C ARG A 72 -6.15 6.15 -1.44
N LEU A 73 -6.41 6.61 -2.66
CA LEU A 73 -7.63 6.36 -3.38
C LEU A 73 -7.37 5.20 -4.34
N GLY A 74 -8.15 4.16 -4.20
CA GLY A 74 -8.05 2.96 -5.02
C GLY A 74 -9.35 2.64 -5.74
N SER A 75 -9.21 1.81 -6.76
CA SER A 75 -10.32 1.32 -7.58
C SER A 75 -9.97 -0.01 -8.23
N ILE A 76 -11.00 -0.76 -8.63
CA ILE A 76 -10.86 -1.99 -9.39
C ILE A 76 -10.82 -1.65 -10.88
N HIS A 77 -9.68 -1.84 -11.51
CA HIS A 77 -9.47 -1.53 -12.92
C HIS A 77 -9.99 -2.64 -13.83
N ILE A 78 -10.80 -2.27 -14.82
CA ILE A 78 -11.22 -3.18 -15.89
C ILE A 78 -10.10 -3.23 -16.93
N LYS A 79 -9.46 -4.39 -17.05
CA LYS A 79 -8.49 -4.64 -18.12
C LYS A 79 -9.21 -4.78 -19.47
N PRO A 80 -8.58 -4.36 -20.59
CA PRO A 80 -7.17 -3.98 -20.72
C PRO A 80 -6.87 -2.47 -20.67
N ASP A 81 -7.87 -1.58 -20.65
CA ASP A 81 -7.62 -0.14 -20.85
C ASP A 81 -7.15 0.62 -19.60
N ASN A 82 -7.33 0.06 -18.39
CA ASN A 82 -7.05 0.70 -17.08
C ASN A 82 -7.71 2.09 -16.89
N LEU A 83 -8.54 2.54 -17.83
CA LEU A 83 -9.28 3.80 -17.82
C LEU A 83 -10.67 3.59 -17.20
N THR A 84 -11.26 2.43 -17.45
CA THR A 84 -12.54 2.06 -16.88
C THR A 84 -12.29 1.39 -15.53
N ALA A 85 -12.79 1.99 -14.45
CA ALA A 85 -12.67 1.44 -13.10
C ALA A 85 -14.01 1.52 -12.35
N TYR A 86 -14.20 0.59 -11.42
CA TYR A 86 -15.34 0.59 -10.50
C TYR A 86 -14.89 0.38 -9.07
N GLY A 87 -15.82 0.57 -8.12
CA GLY A 87 -15.59 0.32 -6.71
C GLY A 87 -14.44 1.16 -6.15
N HIS A 88 -14.75 2.38 -5.73
CA HIS A 88 -13.74 3.25 -5.12
C HIS A 88 -13.59 2.97 -3.63
N PHE A 89 -12.35 2.97 -3.15
CA PHE A 89 -12.03 2.82 -1.73
C PHE A 89 -10.92 3.78 -1.32
N VAL A 90 -10.88 4.13 -0.03
CA VAL A 90 -9.88 5.04 0.53
C VAL A 90 -9.32 4.48 1.81
N HIS A 91 -8.00 4.29 1.88
CA HIS A 91 -7.34 3.73 3.06
C HIS A 91 -6.05 4.43 3.41
N TYR A 92 -5.70 4.34 4.69
CA TYR A 92 -4.41 4.80 5.19
C TYR A 92 -3.27 4.02 4.55
N VAL A 93 -2.17 4.71 4.24
CA VAL A 93 -0.93 4.13 3.72
C VAL A 93 0.14 4.19 4.82
N PRO A 94 0.42 3.07 5.52
CA PRO A 94 1.41 3.03 6.56
C PRO A 94 2.83 3.30 6.07
N SER A 95 3.61 4.00 6.90
CA SER A 95 5.06 4.08 6.75
C SER A 95 5.70 2.71 6.94
N VAL A 96 6.90 2.50 6.39
CA VAL A 96 7.74 1.31 6.69
C VAL A 96 8.00 1.14 8.20
N LEU A 97 7.92 2.23 8.98
CA LEU A 97 8.06 2.20 10.43
C LEU A 97 6.81 1.65 11.16
N GLU A 98 5.71 1.47 10.44
CA GLU A 98 4.42 0.94 10.93
C GLU A 98 4.17 -0.50 10.44
N TRP A 99 5.12 -1.08 9.70
CA TRP A 99 5.01 -2.45 9.19
C TRP A 99 5.15 -3.49 10.32
N VAL A 100 4.37 -4.55 10.20
CA VAL A 100 4.29 -5.69 11.13
C VAL A 100 5.16 -6.85 10.65
N THR A 101 5.34 -7.86 11.48
CA THR A 101 6.04 -9.11 11.13
C THR A 101 5.34 -10.28 11.80
N GLY A 102 5.54 -11.50 11.29
CA GLY A 102 4.91 -12.71 11.79
C GLY A 102 3.51 -12.92 11.22
N LYS A 103 2.60 -13.44 12.05
CA LYS A 103 1.26 -13.89 11.65
C LYS A 103 0.19 -12.80 11.85
N THR A 104 -0.55 -12.49 10.80
CA THR A 104 -1.73 -11.60 10.80
C THR A 104 -2.98 -12.40 10.43
N GLN A 105 -4.08 -12.17 11.15
CA GLN A 105 -5.39 -12.70 10.79
C GLN A 105 -6.17 -11.65 9.99
N PHE A 106 -6.89 -12.08 8.96
CA PHE A 106 -7.73 -11.20 8.17
C PHE A 106 -9.02 -11.92 7.73
N TYR A 107 -10.02 -11.16 7.32
CA TYR A 107 -11.34 -11.67 6.94
C TYR A 107 -11.70 -11.36 5.49
N ALA A 108 -12.05 -12.39 4.71
CA ALA A 108 -12.59 -12.24 3.37
C ALA A 108 -14.13 -12.22 3.43
N SER A 109 -14.72 -11.03 3.23
CA SER A 109 -16.16 -10.80 3.39
C SER A 109 -16.99 -11.03 2.12
N ALA A 110 -16.36 -11.13 0.95
CA ALA A 110 -17.02 -11.22 -0.34
C ALA A 110 -16.42 -12.34 -1.22
N LYS A 111 -17.09 -12.63 -2.34
CA LYS A 111 -16.47 -13.36 -3.46
C LYS A 111 -15.43 -12.41 -4.07
N ASP A 112 -14.36 -12.97 -4.63
CA ASP A 112 -13.35 -12.20 -5.36
C ASP A 112 -12.62 -11.17 -4.47
N CYS A 113 -12.19 -11.62 -3.29
CA CYS A 113 -11.24 -10.87 -2.46
C CYS A 113 -9.81 -11.19 -2.84
N HIS A 114 -8.94 -10.20 -2.72
CA HIS A 114 -7.51 -10.29 -2.91
C HIS A 114 -6.80 -9.72 -1.69
N ILE A 115 -5.66 -10.29 -1.35
CA ILE A 115 -4.68 -9.62 -0.50
C ILE A 115 -3.71 -8.84 -1.38
N GLU A 116 -3.43 -7.61 -0.99
CA GLU A 116 -2.32 -6.82 -1.51
C GLU A 116 -1.37 -6.56 -0.36
N PHE A 117 -0.08 -6.86 -0.53
CA PHE A 117 0.89 -6.61 0.52
C PHE A 117 2.22 -6.11 -0.02
N TYR A 118 2.90 -5.34 0.82
CA TYR A 118 4.24 -4.82 0.58
C TYR A 118 5.16 -5.32 1.69
N THR A 119 6.37 -5.72 1.33
CA THR A 119 7.32 -6.34 2.27
C THR A 119 8.73 -5.85 2.05
N ASP A 120 9.57 -5.91 3.09
CA ASP A 120 11.00 -5.65 2.97
C ASP A 120 11.75 -6.80 2.30
N SER A 121 13.06 -6.60 2.09
CA SER A 121 13.95 -7.58 1.49
C SER A 121 14.01 -8.93 2.21
N ASN A 122 13.66 -8.99 3.50
CA ASN A 122 13.67 -10.25 4.26
C ASN A 122 12.38 -11.05 4.05
N GLY A 123 11.30 -10.41 3.60
CA GLY A 123 10.01 -11.05 3.36
C GLY A 123 9.63 -11.18 1.89
N ILE A 124 10.60 -11.05 0.96
CA ILE A 124 10.35 -11.10 -0.48
C ILE A 124 10.30 -12.52 -1.06
N ASP A 125 10.82 -13.53 -0.34
CA ASP A 125 10.87 -14.90 -0.82
C ASP A 125 9.48 -15.58 -0.69
N PRO A 126 8.79 -15.90 -1.80
CA PRO A 126 7.46 -16.51 -1.75
C PRO A 126 7.45 -17.92 -1.13
N ASP A 127 8.59 -18.62 -1.04
CA ASP A 127 8.68 -19.92 -0.38
C ASP A 127 8.66 -19.81 1.16
N LEU A 128 8.88 -18.60 1.69
CA LEU A 128 8.87 -18.31 3.13
C LEU A 128 7.59 -17.61 3.60
N ILE A 129 6.71 -17.22 2.68
CA ILE A 129 5.43 -16.56 2.96
C ILE A 129 4.33 -17.61 2.98
N LYS A 130 3.41 -17.53 3.94
CA LYS A 130 2.27 -18.46 4.03
C LYS A 130 0.93 -17.74 4.05
N VAL A 131 -0.04 -18.33 3.36
CA VAL A 131 -1.46 -18.00 3.44
C VAL A 131 -2.21 -19.27 3.82
N ASP A 132 -2.91 -19.25 4.95
CA ASP A 132 -3.60 -20.41 5.52
C ASP A 132 -2.70 -21.65 5.62
N GLU A 133 -1.50 -21.45 6.17
CA GLU A 133 -0.45 -22.47 6.35
C GLU A 133 0.16 -23.02 5.06
N ASN A 134 -0.39 -22.66 3.89
CA ASN A 134 0.14 -23.03 2.59
C ASN A 134 1.14 -21.98 2.09
N ILE A 135 2.18 -22.43 1.41
CA ILE A 135 3.24 -21.56 0.91
C ILE A 135 2.71 -20.68 -0.23
N LEU A 136 3.13 -19.42 -0.32
CA LEU A 136 2.66 -18.50 -1.35
C LEU A 136 3.03 -18.97 -2.76
N SER A 137 4.20 -19.57 -2.94
CA SER A 137 4.66 -20.11 -4.23
C SER A 137 3.77 -21.19 -4.84
N THR A 138 2.91 -21.84 -4.03
CA THR A 138 1.93 -22.82 -4.53
C THR A 138 0.65 -22.17 -5.06
N HIS A 139 0.52 -20.85 -4.95
CA HIS A 139 -0.63 -20.07 -5.42
C HIS A 139 -0.29 -19.27 -6.67
N ASN A 140 -1.32 -18.80 -7.37
CA ASN A 140 -1.15 -17.78 -8.39
C ASN A 140 -1.11 -16.40 -7.72
N TYR A 141 -0.04 -15.65 -7.94
CA TYR A 141 0.13 -14.30 -7.41
C TYR A 141 0.80 -13.41 -8.46
N LYS A 142 0.51 -12.11 -8.39
CA LYS A 142 1.30 -11.08 -9.05
C LYS A 142 2.44 -10.68 -8.11
N PHE A 143 3.63 -10.52 -8.65
CA PHE A 143 4.78 -9.96 -7.94
C PHE A 143 5.40 -8.82 -8.74
N ASN A 144 5.81 -7.77 -8.03
CA ASN A 144 6.59 -6.68 -8.57
C ASN A 144 7.71 -6.31 -7.60
N ASP A 145 8.91 -6.15 -8.14
CA ASP A 145 10.10 -5.78 -7.38
C ASP A 145 10.25 -4.25 -7.37
N MET A 146 10.27 -3.67 -6.17
CA MET A 146 10.28 -2.23 -5.94
C MET A 146 11.62 -1.81 -5.33
N ASN A 147 12.39 -1.00 -6.07
CA ASN A 147 13.73 -0.59 -5.65
C ASN A 147 13.75 0.89 -5.26
N TYR A 148 13.66 1.16 -3.95
CA TYR A 148 13.62 2.51 -3.38
C TYR A 148 14.55 2.64 -2.18
N PHE A 149 15.09 3.84 -1.94
CA PHE A 149 15.92 4.12 -0.76
C PHE A 149 17.15 3.20 -0.62
N LYS A 150 17.72 2.76 -1.75
CA LYS A 150 18.82 1.77 -1.82
C LYS A 150 18.48 0.42 -1.17
N ARG A 151 17.18 0.09 -1.09
CA ARG A 151 16.65 -1.15 -0.55
C ARG A 151 15.67 -1.76 -1.55
N GLN A 152 15.55 -3.08 -1.47
CA GLN A 152 14.59 -3.86 -2.24
C GLN A 152 13.34 -4.07 -1.38
N TYR A 153 12.17 -3.96 -2.02
CA TYR A 153 10.87 -4.24 -1.43
C TYR A 153 10.05 -5.07 -2.39
N GLY A 154 9.26 -6.00 -1.86
CA GLY A 154 8.33 -6.79 -2.66
C GLY A 154 6.93 -6.21 -2.61
N HIS A 155 6.24 -6.19 -3.76
CA HIS A 155 4.80 -5.96 -3.86
C HIS A 155 4.13 -7.20 -4.42
N PHE A 156 3.08 -7.65 -3.75
CA PHE A 156 2.35 -8.87 -4.10
C PHE A 156 0.85 -8.64 -4.11
N ILE A 157 0.17 -9.30 -5.05
CA ILE A 157 -1.29 -9.41 -5.09
C ILE A 157 -1.67 -10.87 -5.30
N MET A 158 -2.54 -11.41 -4.45
CA MET A 158 -3.02 -12.79 -4.53
C MET A 158 -4.52 -12.86 -4.24
N SER A 159 -5.25 -13.64 -5.03
CA SER A 159 -6.65 -13.94 -4.75
C SER A 159 -6.81 -14.85 -3.53
N VAL A 160 -7.73 -14.49 -2.64
CA VAL A 160 -8.02 -15.24 -1.42
C VAL A 160 -9.05 -16.32 -1.73
N PRO A 161 -8.76 -17.61 -1.46
CA PRO A 161 -9.69 -18.68 -1.74
C PRO A 161 -10.80 -18.74 -0.67
N GLY A 162 -12.03 -18.42 -1.09
CA GLY A 162 -13.22 -18.59 -0.25
C GLY A 162 -13.50 -17.41 0.69
N TYR A 163 -14.39 -17.68 1.64
CA TYR A 163 -14.90 -16.69 2.59
C TYR A 163 -14.48 -17.04 4.00
N GLY A 164 -14.34 -16.02 4.85
CA GLY A 164 -14.19 -16.19 6.28
C GLY A 164 -12.84 -15.70 6.80
N LEU A 165 -12.39 -16.31 7.89
CA LEU A 165 -11.15 -15.97 8.57
C LEU A 165 -9.97 -16.70 7.90
N HIS A 166 -8.98 -15.91 7.52
CA HIS A 166 -7.74 -16.36 6.90
C HIS A 166 -6.53 -15.89 7.71
N THR A 167 -5.38 -16.47 7.41
CA THR A 167 -4.10 -16.13 8.04
C THR A 167 -3.05 -15.83 6.99
N PHE A 168 -2.24 -14.80 7.26
CA PHE A 168 -1.06 -14.43 6.49
C PHE A 168 0.15 -14.46 7.42
N GLU A 169 1.27 -15.04 6.98
CA GLU A 169 2.51 -15.14 7.77
C GLU A 169 3.72 -14.80 6.91
N ASN A 170 4.56 -13.88 7.40
CA ASN A 170 5.81 -13.50 6.76
C ASN A 170 6.85 -13.12 7.83
N ASN A 171 8.07 -13.63 7.69
CA ASN A 171 9.19 -13.37 8.59
C ASN A 171 9.84 -11.99 8.36
N GLY A 172 9.67 -11.41 7.18
CA GLY A 172 10.02 -10.00 6.92
C GLY A 172 9.06 -9.03 7.58
N THR A 173 9.34 -7.74 7.43
CA THR A 173 8.35 -6.71 7.77
C THR A 173 7.42 -6.43 6.60
N TYR A 174 6.13 -6.29 6.85
CA TYR A 174 5.12 -6.10 5.83
C TYR A 174 3.97 -5.20 6.26
N VAL A 175 3.24 -4.72 5.25
CA VAL A 175 1.90 -4.15 5.37
C VAL A 175 0.93 -4.95 4.51
N LEU A 176 -0.27 -5.21 5.03
CA LEU A 176 -1.28 -6.07 4.39
C LEU A 176 -2.60 -5.33 4.23
N TYR A 177 -3.14 -5.35 3.02
CA TYR A 177 -4.47 -4.86 2.65
C TYR A 177 -5.32 -6.02 2.15
N VAL A 178 -6.63 -5.92 2.35
CA VAL A 178 -7.62 -6.87 1.84
C VAL A 178 -8.61 -6.10 0.98
N VAL A 179 -8.61 -6.36 -0.31
CA VAL A 179 -9.45 -5.70 -1.30
C VAL A 179 -10.46 -6.70 -1.85
N CYS A 180 -11.75 -6.45 -1.60
CA CYS A 180 -12.84 -7.29 -2.04
C CYS A 180 -13.65 -6.62 -3.13
N GLU A 181 -13.78 -7.30 -4.26
CA GLU A 181 -14.68 -6.89 -5.33
C GLU A 181 -16.13 -7.28 -4.98
N ASN A 182 -17.08 -6.52 -5.53
CA ASN A 182 -18.52 -6.77 -5.40
C ASN A 182 -19.03 -6.89 -3.95
N ALA A 183 -18.36 -6.24 -2.99
CA ALA A 183 -18.60 -6.42 -1.55
C ALA A 183 -20.03 -6.11 -1.09
N GLN A 184 -20.80 -5.30 -1.83
CA GLN A 184 -22.21 -4.98 -1.54
C GLN A 184 -23.07 -4.87 -2.81
N GLY A 185 -22.65 -5.54 -3.90
CA GLY A 185 -23.35 -5.52 -5.18
C GLY A 185 -22.41 -5.34 -6.37
N PRO A 186 -22.94 -5.40 -7.61
CA PRO A 186 -22.13 -5.27 -8.81
C PRO A 186 -21.35 -3.95 -8.82
N ASN A 187 -20.08 -4.00 -9.23
CA ASN A 187 -19.23 -2.81 -9.41
C ASN A 187 -18.94 -2.03 -8.12
N THR A 188 -19.10 -2.67 -6.96
CA THR A 188 -18.68 -2.13 -5.66
C THR A 188 -17.33 -2.72 -5.26
N ALA A 189 -16.58 -2.04 -4.41
CA ALA A 189 -15.39 -2.61 -3.79
C ALA A 189 -15.32 -2.18 -2.34
N ALA A 190 -14.68 -3.01 -1.53
CA ALA A 190 -14.31 -2.68 -0.16
C ALA A 190 -12.83 -3.00 0.02
N ASP A 191 -12.12 -2.15 0.73
CA ASP A 191 -10.74 -2.39 1.15
C ASP A 191 -10.67 -2.23 2.67
N TYR A 192 -9.64 -2.80 3.27
CA TYR A 192 -9.22 -2.43 4.61
C TYR A 192 -7.79 -2.87 4.88
N LEU A 193 -7.18 -2.20 5.84
CA LEU A 193 -5.82 -2.47 6.28
C LEU A 193 -5.84 -3.56 7.36
N ALA A 194 -5.26 -4.73 7.06
CA ALA A 194 -5.26 -5.88 7.95
C ALA A 194 -3.97 -6.02 8.76
N GLY A 195 -2.82 -5.59 8.22
CA GLY A 195 -1.52 -5.72 8.87
C GLY A 195 -0.78 -4.40 8.95
N PHE A 196 -0.85 -3.73 10.10
CA PHE A 196 -0.06 -2.54 10.43
C PHE A 196 0.00 -2.36 11.95
N ASN A 197 0.92 -1.55 12.45
CA ASN A 197 1.06 -1.25 13.87
C ASN A 197 1.31 0.25 14.10
N GLN A 198 1.32 0.66 15.37
CA GLN A 198 1.80 1.96 15.77
C GLN A 198 3.24 2.18 15.28
N ARG A 199 3.51 3.41 14.84
CA ARG A 199 4.83 3.80 14.37
C ARG A 199 5.89 3.54 15.43
N LYS A 200 6.91 2.78 15.07
CA LYS A 200 8.08 2.55 15.93
C LYS A 200 8.80 3.90 16.13
N VAL A 201 8.86 4.35 17.37
CA VAL A 201 9.68 5.52 17.76
C VAL A 201 11.11 5.02 17.91
N HIS A 202 12.04 5.57 17.13
CA HIS A 202 13.45 5.37 17.44
C HIS A 202 13.75 6.16 18.73
N ASN A 203 13.99 5.42 19.82
CA ASN A 203 14.66 5.95 21.01
C ASN A 203 16.16 6.00 20.75
#